data_AF-A0A3D1B6E9-F1
#
_entry.id   AF-A0A3D1B6E9-F1
#
_cell.length_a   1.000
_cell.length_b   1.000
_cell.length_c   1.000
_cell.angle_alpha   90.00
_cell.angle_beta   90.00
_cell.angle_gamma   90.00
#
_symmetry.space_group_name_H-M   'P 1'
#
loop_
_entity.id
_entity.type
_entity.pdbx_description
1 polymer ?
#
loop_
_entity_poly.entity_id
_entity_poly.type
_entity_poly.pdbx_seq_one_letter_code
_entity_poly.pdbx_strand_id
1 'polypeptide(L)'
;ITYPVERDRLDIFTRFLEPADVEPAQVRTSELTVMMMQLVASGRGVCCVPNWALHEYTARGYVTAKRLGEKGLFATLYAGIRADMLDSPFMRDFLLTAKDTSFSTLEGVSAASKTR
;
A
#
# COMPACT_ATOMS: atom_id res chain seq x y z
N ILE A 1 3.84 -10.51 -8.37
CA ILE A 1 4.27 -10.98 -7.03
C ILE A 1 3.44 -10.25 -6.00
N THR A 2 2.75 -10.98 -5.13
CA THR A 2 1.77 -10.42 -4.17
C THR A 2 1.94 -11.04 -2.79
N TYR A 3 1.28 -10.48 -1.78
CA TYR A 3 1.09 -11.18 -0.51
C TYR A 3 0.19 -12.42 -0.71
N PRO A 4 0.29 -13.45 0.16
CA PRO A 4 -0.52 -14.67 0.08
C PRO A 4 -1.90 -14.44 0.71
N VAL A 5 -2.66 -13.55 0.11
CA VAL A 5 -4.06 -13.29 0.46
C VAL A 5 -4.96 -13.58 -0.73
N GLU A 6 -6.25 -13.72 -0.47
CA GLU A 6 -7.26 -13.93 -1.50
C GLU A 6 -7.23 -12.82 -2.55
N ARG A 7 -7.49 -13.18 -3.80
CA ARG A 7 -7.37 -12.29 -4.96
C ARG A 7 -8.29 -11.07 -4.87
N ASP A 8 -9.49 -11.27 -4.35
CA ASP A 8 -10.51 -10.23 -4.13
C ASP A 8 -10.09 -9.17 -3.09
N ARG A 9 -9.12 -9.49 -2.22
CA ARG A 9 -8.52 -8.56 -1.26
C ARG A 9 -7.36 -7.74 -1.84
N LEU A 10 -6.96 -8.01 -3.08
CA LEU A 10 -5.83 -7.35 -3.71
C LEU A 10 -6.33 -6.30 -4.71
N ASP A 11 -6.21 -5.03 -4.31
CA ASP A 11 -6.61 -3.86 -5.13
C ASP A 11 -6.00 -3.86 -6.54
N ILE A 12 -4.81 -4.44 -6.74
CA ILE A 12 -4.22 -4.56 -8.08
C ILE A 12 -5.08 -5.42 -9.02
N PHE A 13 -5.76 -6.44 -8.50
CA PHE A 13 -6.68 -7.26 -9.28
C PHE A 13 -8.02 -6.54 -9.43
N THR A 14 -8.69 -6.29 -8.31
CA THR A 14 -10.09 -5.82 -8.30
C THR A 14 -10.28 -4.41 -8.84
N ARG A 15 -9.26 -3.54 -8.75
CA ARG A 15 -9.37 -2.12 -9.12
C ARG A 15 -8.50 -1.70 -10.29
N PHE A 16 -7.70 -2.61 -10.87
CA PHE A 16 -6.82 -2.28 -11.99
C PHE A 16 -6.81 -3.33 -13.11
N LEU A 17 -6.46 -4.58 -12.80
CA LEU A 17 -6.33 -5.62 -13.83
C LEU A 17 -7.69 -6.16 -14.32
N GLU A 18 -8.61 -6.47 -13.40
CA GLU A 18 -9.93 -7.01 -13.74
C GLU A 18 -10.80 -6.01 -14.53
N PRO A 19 -10.87 -4.71 -14.17
CA PRO A 19 -11.57 -3.72 -15.00
C PRO A 19 -11.01 -3.56 -16.41
N ALA A 20 -9.76 -3.96 -16.63
CA ALA A 20 -9.09 -3.92 -17.92
C ALA A 20 -9.15 -5.25 -18.69
N ASP A 21 -9.80 -6.28 -18.13
CA ASP A 21 -9.84 -7.65 -18.66
C ASP A 21 -8.42 -8.23 -18.90
N VAL A 22 -7.50 -7.95 -17.98
CA VAL A 22 -6.10 -8.40 -18.05
C VAL A 22 -5.81 -9.45 -16.97
N GLU A 23 -5.30 -10.60 -17.39
CA GLU A 23 -4.83 -11.65 -16.48
C GLU A 23 -3.29 -11.77 -16.54
N PRO A 24 -2.58 -11.76 -15.40
CA PRO A 24 -1.15 -12.03 -15.39
C PRO A 24 -0.87 -13.49 -15.78
N ALA A 25 0.20 -13.72 -16.54
CA ALA A 25 0.61 -15.07 -16.96
C ALA A 25 0.93 -16.00 -15.76
N GLN A 26 1.38 -15.44 -14.64
CA GLN A 26 1.62 -16.19 -13.40
C GLN A 26 1.50 -15.28 -12.18
N VAL A 27 1.01 -15.84 -11.07
CA VAL A 27 1.06 -15.21 -9.76
C VAL A 27 2.01 -15.99 -8.86
N ARG A 28 2.92 -15.26 -8.20
CA ARG A 28 3.81 -15.78 -7.15
C ARG A 28 3.55 -15.00 -5.87
N THR A 29 3.47 -15.69 -4.75
CA THR A 29 3.27 -15.07 -3.45
C THR A 29 4.57 -14.96 -2.65
N SER A 30 4.59 -14.01 -1.70
CA SER A 30 5.64 -13.86 -0.69
C SER A 30 5.06 -13.15 0.53
N GLU A 31 5.36 -13.65 1.73
CA GLU A 31 4.92 -13.03 3.00
C GLU A 31 5.61 -11.68 3.27
N LEU A 32 6.82 -11.50 2.76
CA LEU A 32 7.67 -10.36 3.11
C LEU A 32 7.85 -9.40 1.93
N THR A 33 7.60 -8.10 2.16
CA THR A 33 7.84 -7.02 1.19
C THR A 33 9.29 -7.04 0.70
N VAL A 34 10.26 -7.24 1.60
CA VAL A 34 11.69 -7.29 1.24
C VAL A 34 11.98 -8.40 0.23
N MET A 35 11.36 -9.57 0.39
CA MET A 35 11.54 -10.69 -0.54
C MET A 35 10.85 -10.40 -1.88
N MET A 36 9.68 -9.75 -1.87
CA MET A 36 9.05 -9.26 -3.11
C MET A 36 9.98 -8.32 -3.86
N MET A 37 10.64 -7.38 -3.16
CA MET A 37 11.59 -6.45 -3.77
C MET A 37 12.81 -7.15 -4.36
N GLN A 38 13.37 -8.16 -3.67
CA GLN A 38 14.49 -8.95 -4.22
C GLN A 38 14.11 -9.69 -5.50
N LEU A 39 12.91 -10.25 -5.56
CA LEU A 39 12.40 -10.91 -6.76
C LEU A 39 12.20 -9.91 -7.92
N VAL A 40 11.70 -8.70 -7.64
CA VAL A 40 11.56 -7.64 -8.66
C VAL A 40 12.92 -7.13 -9.13
N ALA A 41 13.83 -6.80 -8.21
CA ALA A 41 15.17 -6.32 -8.52
C ALA A 41 16.00 -7.33 -9.33
N SER A 42 15.73 -8.63 -9.15
CA SER A 42 16.33 -9.71 -9.95
C SER A 42 15.55 -10.08 -11.23
N GLY A 43 14.59 -9.25 -11.66
CA GLY A 43 13.88 -9.40 -12.92
C GLY A 43 12.87 -10.55 -12.97
N ARG A 44 12.45 -11.10 -11.81
CA ARG A 44 11.53 -12.26 -11.75
C ARG A 44 10.06 -11.89 -11.78
N GLY A 45 9.74 -10.63 -12.05
CA GLY A 45 8.38 -10.12 -12.19
C GLY A 45 8.21 -8.73 -11.61
N VAL A 46 6.95 -8.33 -11.42
CA VAL A 46 6.55 -7.05 -10.83
C VAL A 46 5.73 -7.28 -9.57
N CYS A 47 5.64 -6.28 -8.70
CA CYS A 47 4.73 -6.25 -7.57
C CYS A 47 4.01 -4.91 -7.46
N CYS A 48 2.83 -4.93 -6.84
CA CYS A 48 2.11 -3.73 -6.44
C CYS A 48 2.17 -3.59 -4.92
N VAL A 49 2.63 -2.44 -4.45
CA VAL A 49 2.70 -2.08 -3.03
C VAL A 49 2.47 -0.56 -2.91
N PRO A 50 2.03 -0.06 -1.75
CA PRO A 50 1.82 1.38 -1.54
C PRO A 50 3.10 2.19 -1.75
N ASN A 51 2.97 3.43 -2.26
CA ASN A 51 4.12 4.30 -2.57
C ASN A 51 5.06 4.48 -1.37
N TRP A 52 4.49 4.75 -0.20
CA TRP A 52 5.25 4.93 1.04
C TRP A 52 6.08 3.70 1.44
N ALA A 53 5.66 2.48 1.07
CA ALA A 53 6.41 1.25 1.33
C ALA A 53 7.55 1.03 0.31
N LEU A 54 7.44 1.64 -0.87
CA LEU A 54 8.46 1.56 -1.93
C LEU A 54 9.57 2.59 -1.77
N HIS A 55 9.27 3.72 -1.14
CA HIS A 55 10.14 4.91 -1.15
C HIS A 55 11.61 4.58 -0.85
N GLU A 56 11.88 3.77 0.17
CA GLU A 56 13.24 3.36 0.56
C GLU A 56 13.96 2.59 -0.57
N TYR A 57 13.26 1.71 -1.29
CA TYR A 57 13.83 0.89 -2.36
C TYR A 57 14.06 1.69 -3.64
N THR A 58 13.15 2.60 -3.96
CA THR A 58 13.29 3.49 -5.12
C THR A 58 14.38 4.53 -4.88
N ALA A 59 14.50 5.08 -3.66
CA ALA A 59 15.54 6.05 -3.32
C ALA A 59 16.96 5.44 -3.43
N ARG A 60 17.10 4.13 -3.23
CA ARG A 60 18.37 3.39 -3.40
C ARG A 60 18.60 2.88 -4.83
N GLY A 61 17.67 3.13 -5.76
CA GLY A 61 17.76 2.69 -7.15
C GLY A 61 17.62 1.18 -7.34
N TYR A 62 17.09 0.43 -6.36
CA TYR A 62 16.95 -1.03 -6.47
C TYR A 62 15.83 -1.44 -7.42
N VAL A 63 14.78 -0.63 -7.52
CA VAL A 63 13.62 -0.87 -8.38
C VAL A 63 13.12 0.45 -8.96
N THR A 64 12.44 0.39 -10.09
CA THR A 64 11.72 1.53 -10.66
C THR A 64 10.23 1.40 -10.36
N ALA A 65 9.63 2.46 -9.82
CA ALA A 65 8.19 2.52 -9.60
C ALA A 65 7.45 3.10 -10.82
N LYS A 66 6.23 2.60 -11.06
CA LYS A 66 5.29 3.11 -12.06
C LYS A 66 3.92 3.26 -11.42
N ARG A 67 3.18 4.32 -11.79
CA ARG A 67 1.79 4.49 -11.35
C ARG A 67 0.89 3.49 -12.06
N LEU A 68 -0.14 3.03 -11.35
CA LEU A 68 -1.21 2.21 -11.93
C LEU A 68 -2.21 3.11 -12.65
N GLY A 69 -2.07 3.19 -13.97
CA GLY A 69 -2.87 4.07 -14.82
C GLY A 69 -2.51 5.56 -14.68
N GLU A 70 -3.20 6.41 -15.44
CA GLU A 70 -2.91 7.84 -15.50
C GLU A 70 -3.09 8.55 -14.15
N LYS A 71 -4.16 8.18 -13.43
CA LYS A 71 -4.55 8.79 -12.15
C LYS A 71 -3.88 8.14 -10.94
N GLY A 72 -3.22 6.99 -11.11
CA GLY A 72 -2.77 6.16 -10.00
C GLY A 72 -3.94 5.47 -9.28
N LEU A 73 -3.59 4.59 -8.33
CA LEU A 73 -4.54 3.88 -7.48
C LEU A 73 -4.31 4.30 -6.03
N PHE A 74 -5.38 4.73 -5.36
CA PHE A 74 -5.35 5.17 -3.96
C PHE A 74 -6.28 4.30 -3.11
N ALA A 75 -5.79 3.90 -1.95
CA ALA A 75 -6.53 3.21 -0.91
C ALA A 75 -6.52 4.05 0.37
N THR A 76 -7.60 3.98 1.15
CA THR A 76 -7.71 4.70 2.42
C THR A 76 -7.32 3.79 3.58
N LEU A 77 -6.38 4.22 4.41
CA LEU A 77 -6.04 3.57 5.66
C LEU A 77 -6.86 4.21 6.80
N TYR A 78 -7.46 3.37 7.63
CA TYR A 78 -8.26 3.79 8.77
C TYR A 78 -7.59 3.33 10.07
N ALA A 79 -7.66 4.17 11.10
CA ALA A 79 -7.36 3.77 12.47
C ALA A 79 -8.65 3.28 13.14
N GLY A 80 -8.71 2.00 13.47
CA GLY A 80 -9.82 1.41 14.21
C GLY A 80 -9.53 1.39 15.71
N ILE A 81 -10.43 1.95 16.52
CA ILE A 81 -10.36 1.92 17.98
C ILE A 81 -11.69 1.42 18.56
N ARG A 82 -11.66 0.88 19.78
CA ARG A 82 -12.90 0.61 20.53
C ARG A 82 -13.56 1.92 20.94
N ALA A 83 -14.89 1.94 20.93
CA ALA A 83 -15.67 3.14 21.26
C ALA A 83 -15.42 3.66 22.68
N ASP A 84 -15.23 2.77 23.65
CA ASP A 84 -14.94 3.11 25.05
C ASP A 84 -13.52 3.68 25.27
N MET A 85 -12.65 3.57 24.27
CA MET A 85 -11.30 4.13 24.29
C MET A 85 -11.23 5.53 23.69
N LEU A 86 -12.31 6.04 23.10
CA LEU A 86 -12.32 7.32 22.36
C LEU A 86 -11.87 8.51 23.22
N ASP A 87 -12.29 8.54 24.48
CA ASP A 87 -12.00 9.62 25.42
C ASP A 87 -10.76 9.35 26.28
N SER A 88 -10.11 8.20 26.10
CA SER A 88 -8.89 7.88 26.84
C SER A 88 -7.74 8.80 26.42
N PRO A 89 -7.08 9.51 27.37
CA PRO A 89 -6.03 10.47 27.03
C PRO A 89 -4.90 9.87 26.19
N PHE A 90 -4.46 8.66 26.50
CA PHE A 90 -3.39 8.00 25.74
C PHE A 90 -3.82 7.63 24.32
N MET A 91 -5.09 7.28 24.11
CA MET A 91 -5.61 6.92 22.80
C MET A 91 -5.69 8.15 21.90
N ARG A 92 -6.14 9.29 22.45
CA ARG A 92 -6.18 10.57 21.73
C ARG A 92 -4.77 11.00 21.31
N ASP A 93 -3.81 10.90 22.23
CA ASP A 93 -2.42 11.25 21.96
C ASP A 93 -1.77 10.33 20.92
N PHE A 94 -2.04 9.02 21.00
CA PHE A 94 -1.61 8.05 19.99
C PHE A 94 -2.16 8.39 18.59
N LEU A 95 -3.47 8.68 18.47
CA LEU A 95 -4.08 8.99 17.18
C LEU A 95 -3.53 10.29 16.57
N LEU A 96 -3.31 11.32 17.39
CA LEU A 96 -2.70 12.57 16.94
C LEU A 96 -1.26 12.33 16.49
N THR A 97 -0.47 11.64 17.30
CA THR A 97 0.93 11.31 16.98
C THR A 97 1.03 10.46 15.71
N ALA A 98 0.19 9.42 15.57
CA ALA A 98 0.18 8.56 14.39
C ALA A 98 -0.20 9.35 13.13
N LYS A 99 -1.19 10.24 13.22
CA LYS A 99 -1.62 11.12 12.12
C LYS A 99 -0.47 12.05 11.71
N ASP A 100 0.11 12.79 12.66
CA ASP A 100 1.15 13.79 12.39
C ASP A 100 2.45 13.13 11.90
N THR A 101 2.82 11.98 12.48
CA THR A 101 3.98 11.19 12.03
C THR A 101 3.76 10.65 10.62
N SER A 102 2.57 10.14 10.31
CA SER A 102 2.27 9.61 8.97
C SER A 102 2.39 10.68 7.89
N PHE A 103 1.82 11.88 8.13
CA PHE A 103 1.88 12.98 7.16
C PHE A 103 3.27 13.61 7.02
N SER A 104 4.13 13.50 8.05
CA SER A 104 5.50 14.03 7.99
C SER A 104 6.51 13.05 7.39
N THR A 105 6.26 11.73 7.47
CA THR A 105 7.26 10.72 7.11
C THR A 105 6.89 9.86 5.90
N LEU A 106 5.60 9.68 5.59
CA LEU A 106 5.17 8.82 4.48
C LEU A 106 5.05 9.63 3.19
N GLU A 107 5.78 9.21 2.16
CA GLU A 107 5.73 9.88 0.86
C GLU A 107 4.42 9.58 0.10
N GLY A 108 3.78 10.64 -0.39
CA GLY A 108 2.62 10.51 -1.28
C GLY A 108 1.31 10.15 -0.57
N VAL A 109 1.24 10.30 0.75
CA VAL A 109 -0.01 10.18 1.51
C VAL A 109 -0.73 11.52 1.59
N SER A 110 -2.06 11.47 1.62
CA SER A 110 -2.92 12.65 1.75
C SER A 110 -4.11 12.34 2.65
N ALA A 111 -4.75 13.39 3.17
CA ALA A 111 -5.95 13.22 3.97
C ALA A 111 -7.07 12.61 3.11
N ALA A 112 -7.75 11.61 3.65
CA ALA A 112 -8.90 11.01 3.00
C ALA A 112 -9.99 12.07 2.79
N SER A 113 -10.54 12.15 1.57
CA SER A 113 -11.68 13.02 1.29
C SER A 113 -12.87 12.56 2.14
N LYS A 114 -13.54 13.50 2.82
CA LYS A 114 -14.81 13.24 3.51
C LYS A 114 -15.95 13.13 2.48
N THR A 115 -15.89 12.15 1.59
CA THR A 115 -17.03 11.84 0.72
C THR A 115 -17.69 10.58 1.26
N ARG A 116 -18.87 10.77 1.87
CA ARG A 116 -19.84 9.70 2.14
C ARG A 116 -20.59 9.37 0.86
#